data_AF-A0A353RBD2-F1
#
_entry.id   AF-A0A353RBD2-F1
#
_cell.length_a   1.000
_cell.length_b   1.000
_cell.length_c   1.000
_cell.angle_alpha   90.00
_cell.angle_beta   90.00
_cell.angle_gamma   90.00
#
_symmetry.space_group_name_H-M   'P 1'
#
loop_
_entity.id
_entity.type
_entity.pdbx_description
1 polymer ?
#
loop_
_entity_poly.entity_id
_entity_poly.type
_entity_poly.pdbx_seq_one_letter_code
_entity_poly.pdbx_strand_id
1 'polypeptide(L)'
;DIGGFCVEGRYERARQGSPDMEEWRELNARWFQFGAFCPLFRSHGQYPYRELFNIAPETHPVYKTMVQYNKLRYRLMPYIYTLAGKTWSEDYTIMRGLIMDFAEDENVINISDQYMFGSALMVCPVYEYKARKRDVYL
;
A
#
# COMPACT_ATOMS: atom_id res chain seq x y z
N ASP A 1 6.63 7.33 -1.80
CA ASP A 1 7.78 6.40 -1.94
C ASP A 1 7.48 5.10 -1.25
N ILE A 2 7.03 4.09 -2.01
CA ILE A 2 6.79 2.76 -1.45
C ILE A 2 8.11 2.20 -0.92
N GLY A 3 8.10 1.73 0.33
CA GLY A 3 9.29 1.27 1.06
C GLY A 3 10.06 2.38 1.79
N GLY A 4 9.64 3.65 1.67
CA GLY A 4 10.29 4.79 2.32
C GLY A 4 11.51 5.30 1.54
N PHE A 5 11.79 6.60 1.66
CA PHE A 5 12.89 7.23 0.91
C PHE A 5 14.26 6.96 1.57
N CYS A 6 14.45 7.49 2.77
CA CYS A 6 15.65 7.31 3.58
C CYS A 6 15.63 5.93 4.24
N VAL A 7 16.74 5.20 4.12
CA VAL A 7 16.82 3.82 4.61
C VAL A 7 17.66 3.78 5.89
N GLU A 8 17.18 3.07 6.90
CA GLU A 8 17.99 2.80 8.09
C GLU A 8 19.25 2.01 7.72
N GLY A 9 20.41 2.40 8.28
CA GLY A 9 21.68 1.75 7.92
C GLY A 9 21.71 0.23 8.17
N ARG A 10 20.86 -0.30 9.05
CA ARG A 10 20.71 -1.75 9.29
C ARG A 10 20.11 -2.49 8.07
N TYR A 11 19.20 -1.86 7.33
CA TYR A 11 18.60 -2.44 6.14
C TYR A 11 19.55 -2.39 4.94
N GLU A 12 20.29 -1.29 4.80
CA GLU A 12 21.33 -1.14 3.77
C GLU A 12 22.41 -2.23 3.90
N ARG A 13 22.76 -2.60 5.14
CA ARG A 13 23.79 -3.60 5.44
C ARG A 13 23.23 -4.99 5.76
N ALA A 14 21.92 -5.20 5.55
CA ALA A 14 21.26 -6.44 5.92
C ALA A 14 21.83 -7.61 5.11
N ARG A 15 22.13 -8.71 5.81
CA ARG A 15 22.61 -9.95 5.18
C ARG A 15 21.43 -10.85 4.84
N GLN A 16 21.57 -11.67 3.81
CA GLN A 16 20.55 -12.66 3.46
C GLN A 16 20.22 -13.55 4.67
N GLY A 17 18.92 -13.67 4.99
CA GLY A 17 18.43 -14.46 6.13
C GLY A 17 18.56 -13.79 7.50
N SER A 18 19.06 -12.54 7.56
CA SER A 18 19.09 -11.77 8.82
C SER A 18 17.70 -11.26 9.22
N PRO A 19 17.45 -11.02 10.53
CA PRO A 19 16.21 -10.40 11.00
C PRO A 19 15.90 -9.05 10.32
N ASP A 20 16.94 -8.22 10.12
CA ASP A 20 16.79 -6.93 9.43
C ASP A 20 16.33 -7.08 7.98
N MET A 21 16.80 -8.12 7.27
CA MET A 21 16.35 -8.40 5.91
C MET A 21 14.89 -8.84 5.88
N GLU A 22 14.47 -9.67 6.84
CA GLU A 22 13.08 -10.14 6.92
C GLU A 22 12.11 -9.02 7.30
N GLU A 23 12.53 -8.11 8.18
CA GLU A 23 11.78 -6.89 8.47
C GLU A 23 11.69 -5.95 7.26
N TRP A 24 12.80 -5.72 6.54
CA TRP A 24 12.80 -4.94 5.30
C TRP A 24 11.84 -5.50 4.25
N ARG A 25 11.81 -6.82 4.10
CA ARG A 25 10.88 -7.53 3.19
C ARG A 25 9.43 -7.36 3.61
N GLU A 26 9.12 -7.56 4.89
CA GLU A 26 7.75 -7.40 5.39
C GLU A 26 7.27 -5.95 5.26
N LEU A 27 8.12 -4.97 5.62
CA LEU A 27 7.85 -3.54 5.43
C LEU A 27 7.51 -3.21 3.98
N ASN A 28 8.36 -3.63 3.03
CA ASN A 28 8.12 -3.37 1.62
C ASN A 28 6.85 -4.06 1.12
N ALA A 29 6.57 -5.29 1.54
CA ALA A 29 5.32 -5.97 1.19
C ALA A 29 4.09 -5.19 1.68
N ARG A 30 4.08 -4.75 2.94
CA ARG A 30 2.99 -3.96 3.53
C ARG A 30 2.81 -2.61 2.83
N TRP A 31 3.91 -1.94 2.52
CA TRP A 31 3.87 -0.67 1.80
C TRP A 31 3.39 -0.83 0.35
N PHE A 32 3.77 -1.93 -0.31
CA PHE A 32 3.33 -2.22 -1.67
C PHE A 32 1.84 -2.55 -1.72
N GLN A 33 1.32 -3.27 -0.72
CA GLN A 33 -0.12 -3.52 -0.52
C GLN A 33 -0.90 -2.21 -0.39
N PHE A 34 -0.43 -1.31 0.47
CA PHE A 34 -1.02 0.03 0.64
C PHE A 34 -0.96 0.85 -0.66
N GLY A 35 0.24 0.98 -1.24
CA GLY A 35 0.48 1.80 -2.42
C GLY A 35 -0.35 1.37 -3.64
N ALA A 36 -0.71 0.09 -3.75
CA ALA A 36 -1.56 -0.42 -4.82
C ALA A 36 -2.98 0.20 -4.82
N PHE A 37 -3.39 0.86 -3.74
CA PHE A 37 -4.64 1.61 -3.63
C PHE A 37 -4.43 3.09 -3.33
N CYS A 38 -3.27 3.65 -3.67
CA CYS A 38 -3.09 5.09 -3.77
C CYS A 38 -3.47 5.56 -5.19
N PRO A 39 -3.75 6.86 -5.41
CA PRO A 39 -4.07 7.39 -6.75
C PRO A 39 -2.96 7.10 -7.76
N LEU A 40 -1.70 7.27 -7.34
CA LEU A 40 -0.51 6.91 -8.12
C LEU A 40 0.26 5.80 -7.41
N PHE A 41 0.53 4.73 -8.13
CA PHE A 41 1.23 3.55 -7.61
C PHE A 41 2.70 3.56 -8.04
N ARG A 42 3.59 3.95 -7.11
CA ARG A 42 4.99 4.23 -7.43
C ARG A 42 5.96 3.78 -6.33
N SER A 43 6.98 3.01 -6.72
CA SER A 43 8.11 2.63 -5.88
C SER A 43 9.32 3.53 -6.14
N HIS A 44 10.00 3.97 -5.07
CA HIS A 44 11.17 4.86 -5.14
C HIS A 44 11.88 4.93 -3.78
N GLY A 45 13.19 5.21 -3.80
CA GLY A 45 13.96 5.65 -2.64
C GLY A 45 15.45 5.37 -2.80
N GLN A 46 16.22 5.56 -1.73
CA GLN A 46 17.66 5.26 -1.68
C GLN A 46 17.93 3.76 -1.73
N TYR A 47 19.21 3.38 -1.90
CA TYR A 47 19.65 1.98 -1.78
C TYR A 47 19.15 1.37 -0.45
N PRO A 48 18.69 0.10 -0.40
CA PRO A 48 18.69 -0.93 -1.47
C PRO A 48 17.80 -0.66 -2.68
N TYR A 49 18.07 -1.35 -3.80
CA TYR A 49 17.22 -1.32 -5.00
C TYR A 49 15.77 -1.77 -4.71
N ARG A 50 14.81 -1.25 -5.49
CA ARG A 50 13.37 -1.28 -5.14
C ARG A 50 12.52 -2.17 -6.03
N GLU A 51 13.12 -2.78 -7.04
CA GLU A 51 12.47 -3.79 -7.86
C GLU A 51 12.16 -5.03 -7.01
N LEU A 52 11.03 -5.67 -7.30
CA LEU A 52 10.51 -6.76 -6.46
C LEU A 52 11.52 -7.90 -6.29
N PHE A 53 12.24 -8.23 -7.36
CA PHE A 53 13.27 -9.28 -7.38
C PHE A 53 14.53 -8.92 -6.59
N ASN A 54 14.78 -7.63 -6.34
CA ASN A 54 15.85 -7.16 -5.48
C ASN A 54 15.44 -7.22 -3.99
N ILE A 55 14.15 -7.04 -3.69
CA ILE A 55 13.63 -7.12 -2.31
C ILE A 55 13.55 -8.59 -1.84
N ALA A 56 13.04 -9.49 -2.68
CA ALA A 56 12.90 -10.90 -2.35
C ALA A 56 12.99 -11.78 -3.60
N PRO A 57 13.53 -13.01 -3.49
CA PRO A 57 13.57 -13.95 -4.61
C PRO A 57 12.17 -14.46 -4.95
N GLU A 58 11.97 -14.96 -6.18
CA GLU A 58 10.64 -15.35 -6.68
C GLU A 58 9.95 -16.44 -5.86
N THR A 59 10.74 -17.30 -5.22
CA THR A 59 10.25 -18.37 -4.33
C THR A 59 9.68 -17.83 -3.03
N HIS A 60 10.04 -16.61 -2.62
CA HIS A 60 9.68 -16.02 -1.34
C HIS A 60 8.24 -15.46 -1.34
N PRO A 61 7.47 -15.61 -0.25
CA PRO A 61 6.09 -15.11 -0.15
C PRO A 61 5.96 -13.61 -0.45
N VAL A 62 6.89 -12.78 0.03
CA VAL A 62 6.89 -11.32 -0.21
C VAL A 62 6.92 -10.97 -1.69
N TYR A 63 7.74 -11.64 -2.50
CA TYR A 63 7.77 -11.43 -3.95
C TYR A 63 6.41 -11.74 -4.57
N LYS A 64 5.86 -12.92 -4.25
CA LYS A 64 4.55 -13.36 -4.76
C LYS A 64 3.44 -12.39 -4.40
N THR A 65 3.43 -11.89 -3.16
CA THR A 65 2.48 -10.86 -2.71
C THR A 65 2.61 -9.57 -3.52
N MET A 66 3.82 -9.03 -3.67
CA MET A 66 3.99 -7.78 -4.43
C MET A 66 3.57 -7.97 -5.91
N VAL A 67 3.92 -9.09 -6.55
CA VAL A 67 3.45 -9.40 -7.90
C VAL A 67 1.93 -9.51 -7.98
N GLN A 68 1.28 -10.12 -6.98
CA GLN A 68 -0.19 -10.22 -6.93
C GLN A 68 -0.86 -8.84 -6.88
N TYR A 69 -0.39 -7.93 -6.03
CA TYR A 69 -0.94 -6.57 -5.94
C TYR A 69 -0.65 -5.74 -7.20
N ASN A 70 0.51 -5.93 -7.82
CA ASN A 70 0.80 -5.32 -9.11
C ASN A 70 -0.20 -5.78 -10.18
N LYS A 71 -0.42 -7.09 -10.32
CA LYS A 71 -1.42 -7.65 -11.24
C LYS A 71 -2.85 -7.20 -10.90
N LEU A 72 -3.19 -7.10 -9.61
CA LEU A 72 -4.50 -6.63 -9.16
C LEU A 72 -4.72 -5.17 -9.58
N ARG A 73 -3.72 -4.30 -9.46
CA ARG A 73 -3.80 -2.90 -9.93
C ARG A 73 -4.19 -2.83 -11.41
N TYR A 74 -3.57 -3.67 -12.25
CA TYR A 74 -3.92 -3.73 -13.68
C TYR A 74 -5.29 -4.36 -13.94
N ARG A 75 -5.71 -5.35 -13.15
CA ARG A 75 -7.08 -5.90 -13.23
C ARG A 75 -8.14 -4.86 -12.88
N LEU A 76 -7.84 -3.97 -11.94
CA LEU A 76 -8.70 -2.85 -11.54
C LEU A 76 -8.60 -1.65 -12.48
N MET A 77 -7.83 -1.72 -13.58
CA MET A 77 -7.62 -0.56 -14.46
C MET A 77 -8.92 0.05 -15.00
N PRO A 78 -9.97 -0.71 -15.40
CA PRO A 78 -11.23 -0.10 -15.81
C PRO A 78 -11.84 0.77 -14.70
N TYR A 79 -11.86 0.26 -13.46
CA TYR A 79 -12.35 1.01 -12.30
C TYR A 79 -11.49 2.25 -12.03
N ILE A 80 -10.18 2.09 -11.97
CA ILE A 80 -9.22 3.16 -11.63
C ILE A 80 -9.25 4.27 -12.69
N TYR A 81 -9.31 3.90 -13.96
CA TYR A 81 -9.32 4.88 -15.05
C TYR A 81 -10.67 5.61 -15.13
N THR A 82 -11.78 4.95 -14.79
CA THR A 82 -13.06 5.63 -14.56
C THR A 82 -12.94 6.67 -13.45
N LEU A 83 -12.33 6.34 -12.31
CA LEU A 83 -12.13 7.32 -11.23
C LEU A 83 -11.27 8.51 -11.69
N ALA A 84 -10.23 8.27 -12.49
CA ALA A 84 -9.42 9.34 -13.08
C ALA A 84 -10.20 10.22 -14.06
N GLY A 85 -11.13 9.66 -14.84
CA GLY A 85 -12.04 10.47 -15.67
C GLY A 85 -12.94 11.36 -14.81
N LYS A 86 -13.46 10.82 -13.71
CA LYS A 86 -14.33 11.55 -12.77
C LYS A 86 -13.64 12.72 -12.06
N THR A 87 -12.31 12.69 -11.89
CA THR A 87 -11.61 13.86 -11.30
C THR A 87 -11.74 15.10 -12.16
N TRP A 88 -11.94 14.94 -13.48
CA TRP A 88 -12.19 16.05 -14.40
C TRP A 88 -13.68 16.32 -14.63
N SER A 89 -14.49 15.28 -14.83
CA SER A 89 -15.90 15.47 -15.21
C SER A 89 -16.85 15.74 -14.03
N GLU A 90 -16.47 15.35 -12.82
CA GLU A 90 -17.32 15.37 -11.62
C GLU A 90 -16.60 15.97 -10.39
N ASP A 91 -15.43 16.60 -10.58
CA ASP A 91 -14.57 17.09 -9.49
C ASP A 91 -14.28 16.03 -8.40
N TYR A 92 -14.18 14.77 -8.82
CA TYR A 92 -14.14 13.63 -7.91
C TYR A 92 -12.78 13.46 -7.20
N THR A 93 -12.79 12.75 -6.07
CA THR A 93 -11.59 12.42 -5.27
C THR A 93 -11.39 10.91 -5.24
N ILE A 94 -10.19 10.43 -5.57
CA ILE A 94 -9.87 8.99 -5.70
C ILE A 94 -9.62 8.32 -4.34
N MET A 95 -8.73 8.89 -3.52
CA MET A 95 -8.41 8.39 -2.17
C MET A 95 -9.12 9.30 -1.17
N ARG A 96 -10.09 8.74 -0.45
CA ARG A 96 -11.12 9.50 0.27
C ARG A 96 -11.11 9.09 1.74
N GLY A 97 -11.10 10.05 2.65
CA GLY A 97 -11.37 9.75 4.06
C GLY A 97 -12.79 9.20 4.21
N LEU A 98 -13.02 8.33 5.19
CA LEU A 98 -14.34 7.71 5.40
C LEU A 98 -15.46 8.75 5.56
N ILE A 99 -15.16 9.88 6.20
CA ILE A 99 -16.10 11.00 6.40
C ILE A 99 -16.68 11.57 5.09
N MET A 100 -16.02 11.37 3.95
CA MET A 100 -16.51 11.86 2.66
C MET A 100 -17.72 11.06 2.14
N ASP A 101 -17.85 9.81 2.56
CA ASP A 101 -18.91 8.89 2.12
C ASP A 101 -19.87 8.53 3.26
N PHE A 102 -19.44 8.69 4.52
CA PHE A 102 -20.18 8.34 5.73
C PHE A 102 -20.28 9.53 6.71
N ALA A 103 -20.61 10.71 6.20
CA ALA A 103 -20.62 11.97 6.96
C ALA A 103 -21.55 11.99 8.18
N GLU A 104 -22.59 11.15 8.17
CA GLU A 104 -23.57 11.04 9.26
C GLU A 104 -23.06 10.18 10.44
N ASP A 105 -21.96 9.45 10.26
CA ASP A 105 -21.35 8.63 11.30
C ASP A 105 -20.19 9.37 11.98
N GLU A 106 -20.43 9.92 13.17
CA GLU A 106 -19.41 10.66 13.91
C GLU A 106 -18.18 9.80 14.27
N ASN A 107 -18.30 8.47 14.30
CA ASN A 107 -17.19 7.58 14.62
C ASN A 107 -16.10 7.61 13.56
N VAL A 108 -16.40 7.98 12.31
CA VAL A 108 -15.41 7.98 11.22
C VAL A 108 -14.54 9.24 11.18
N ILE A 109 -14.89 10.29 11.92
CA ILE A 109 -14.22 11.61 11.87
C ILE A 109 -12.73 11.50 12.16
N ASN A 110 -12.35 10.66 13.14
CA ASN A 110 -10.96 10.53 13.60
C ASN A 110 -10.27 9.26 13.09
N ILE A 111 -10.88 8.52 12.16
CA ILE A 111 -10.26 7.32 11.58
C ILE A 111 -9.25 7.75 10.51
N SER A 112 -7.97 7.67 10.85
CA SER A 112 -6.86 8.09 9.98
C SER A 112 -6.13 6.93 9.29
N ASP A 113 -6.55 5.70 9.54
CA ASP A 113 -5.85 4.47 9.11
C ASP A 113 -6.72 3.54 8.24
N GLN A 114 -7.87 4.04 7.80
CA GLN A 114 -8.81 3.44 6.87
C GLN A 114 -9.31 4.50 5.90
N TYR A 115 -9.52 4.13 4.64
CA TYR A 115 -9.95 5.08 3.62
C TYR A 115 -10.67 4.36 2.48
N MET A 116 -11.48 5.10 1.74
CA MET A 116 -12.10 4.61 0.51
C MET A 116 -11.19 4.87 -0.69
N PHE A 117 -11.01 3.86 -1.55
CA PHE A 117 -10.39 3.97 -2.86
C PHE A 117 -11.48 3.92 -3.93
N GLY A 118 -11.92 5.11 -4.33
CA GLY A 118 -13.17 5.33 -5.05
C GLY A 118 -14.39 4.99 -4.20
N SER A 119 -15.53 4.74 -4.83
CA SER A 119 -16.81 4.55 -4.15
C SER A 119 -17.07 3.14 -3.58
N ALA A 120 -16.17 2.17 -3.78
CA ALA A 120 -16.52 0.75 -3.60
C ALA A 120 -15.52 -0.08 -2.78
N LEU A 121 -14.32 0.44 -2.53
CA LEU A 121 -13.24 -0.32 -1.89
C LEU A 121 -12.77 0.40 -0.64
N MET A 122 -13.01 -0.17 0.54
CA MET A 122 -12.39 0.30 1.78
C MET A 122 -11.03 -0.37 1.97
N VAL A 123 -10.00 0.42 2.21
CA VAL A 123 -8.61 -0.03 2.36
C VAL A 123 -8.16 0.21 3.79
N CYS A 124 -7.64 -0.85 4.43
CA CYS A 124 -7.21 -0.85 5.83
C CYS A 124 -5.77 -1.39 5.93
N PRO A 125 -4.73 -0.59 5.68
CA PRO A 125 -3.35 -1.07 5.63
C PRO A 125 -2.88 -1.69 6.95
N VAL A 126 -2.11 -2.77 6.91
CA VAL A 126 -1.39 -3.26 8.11
C VAL A 126 -0.02 -2.57 8.15
N TYR A 127 0.24 -1.81 9.21
CA TYR A 127 1.43 -0.96 9.32
C TYR A 127 2.36 -1.32 10.50
N GLU A 128 2.08 -2.39 11.24
CA GLU A 128 2.92 -2.90 12.32
C GLU A 128 3.67 -4.18 11.90
N TYR A 129 4.96 -4.25 12.20
CA TYR A 129 5.78 -5.42 11.89
C TYR A 129 5.29 -6.67 12.65
N LYS A 130 5.22 -7.80 11.94
CA LYS A 130 4.70 -9.09 12.42
C LYS A 130 3.20 -9.13 12.73
N ALA A 131 2.46 -8.02 12.59
CA ALA A 131 1.02 -8.04 12.77
C ALA A 131 0.35 -8.96 11.72
N ARG A 132 -0.57 -9.80 12.21
CA ARG A 132 -1.41 -10.71 11.39
C ARG A 132 -2.91 -10.46 11.56
N LYS A 133 -3.26 -9.50 12.42
CA LYS A 133 -4.60 -8.99 12.66
C LYS A 133 -4.50 -7.48 12.90
N ARG A 134 -5.58 -6.77 12.61
CA ARG A 134 -5.78 -5.36 12.98
C ARG A 134 -7.27 -5.14 13.17
N ASP A 135 -7.62 -4.15 13.99
CA ASP A 135 -9.00 -3.73 14.13
C ASP A 135 -9.41 -2.85 12.94
N VAL A 136 -10.67 -2.96 12.57
CA VAL A 136 -11.30 -2.26 11.44
C VAL A 136 -12.69 -1.82 11.88
N TYR A 137 -13.08 -0.62 11.51
CA TYR A 137 -14.41 -0.09 11.74
C TYR A 137 -15.24 -0.27 10.46
N LEU A 138 -16.43 -0.83 10.55
CA LEU A 138 -17.30 -1.17 9.42
C LEU A 138 -18.67 -0.53 9.56
#